data_AF-A0A371K5E2-F1
#
_entry.id   AF-A0A371K5E2-F1
#
_cell.length_a   1.000
_cell.length_b   1.000
_cell.length_c   1.000
_cell.angle_alpha   90.00
_cell.angle_beta   90.00
_cell.angle_gamma   90.00
#
_symmetry.space_group_name_H-M   'P 1'
#
loop_
_entity.id
_entity.type
_entity.pdbx_description
1 polymer ?
#
loop_
_entity_poly.entity_id
_entity_poly.type
_entity_poly.pdbx_seq_one_letter_code
_entity_poly.pdbx_strand_id
1 'polypeptide(L)'
;MDNRSLATVARTLMASVFIVLGLYRLLSAWGGVPTPPATLGFSAGELVLGLLIASGWKLRWTALIAALLMLVDALLSHPFWSLAGAERSAQLLHFMKNIGLIGGLLLLAAHAGHPPRR
;
A
#
# COMPACT_ATOMS: atom_id res chain seq x y z
N MET A 1 17.74 17.57 5.84
CA MET A 1 17.44 16.57 4.79
C MET A 1 17.14 17.34 3.52
N ASP A 2 17.71 16.94 2.38
CA ASP A 2 17.37 17.54 1.08
C ASP A 2 16.08 16.93 0.51
N ASN A 3 15.49 17.57 -0.50
CA ASN A 3 14.23 17.13 -1.10
C ASN A 3 14.30 15.68 -1.66
N ARG A 4 15.48 15.24 -2.10
CA ARG A 4 15.69 13.88 -2.60
C ARG A 4 15.64 12.84 -1.47
N SER A 5 16.26 13.14 -0.34
CA SER A 5 16.19 12.29 0.85
C SER A 5 14.77 12.18 1.38
N LEU A 6 14.03 13.31 1.44
CA LEU A 6 12.61 13.29 1.84
C LEU A 6 11.75 12.44 0.92
N ALA A 7 11.90 12.58 -0.40
CA ALA A 7 11.15 11.79 -1.37
C ALA A 7 11.44 10.28 -1.24
N THR A 8 12.70 9.92 -0.99
CA THR A 8 13.11 8.53 -0.76
C THR A 8 12.48 7.97 0.51
N VAL A 9 12.51 8.73 1.61
CA VAL A 9 11.87 8.31 2.88
C VAL A 9 10.37 8.15 2.70
N ALA A 10 9.69 9.15 2.12
CA ALA A 10 8.25 9.11 1.89
C ALA A 10 7.84 7.88 1.05
N ARG A 11 8.56 7.62 -0.04
CA ARG A 11 8.35 6.46 -0.90
C ARG A 11 8.53 5.14 -0.16
N THR A 12 9.60 5.01 0.63
CA THR A 12 9.86 3.80 1.41
C THR A 12 8.80 3.57 2.48
N LEU A 13 8.35 4.63 3.16
CA LEU A 13 7.26 4.54 4.13
C LEU A 13 5.95 4.10 3.48
N MET A 14 5.58 4.66 2.32
CA MET A 14 4.39 4.22 1.59
C MET A 14 4.51 2.77 1.09
N ALA A 15 5.69 2.38 0.61
CA ALA A 15 5.96 1.00 0.18
C ALA A 15 5.87 -0.01 1.33
N SER A 16 6.19 0.41 2.56
CA SER A 16 6.29 -0.48 3.72
C SER A 16 4.99 -1.25 3.98
N VAL A 17 3.82 -0.64 3.76
CA VAL A 17 2.53 -1.32 3.95
C VAL A 17 2.41 -2.56 3.08
N PHE A 18 2.75 -2.47 1.79
CA PHE A 18 2.68 -3.59 0.86
C PHE A 18 3.73 -4.66 1.17
N ILE A 19 4.95 -4.24 1.53
CA ILE A 19 6.04 -5.14 1.89
C ILE A 19 5.68 -5.93 3.15
N VAL A 20 5.29 -5.23 4.21
CA VAL A 20 5.02 -5.84 5.52
C VAL A 20 3.80 -6.75 5.44
N LEU A 21 2.70 -6.30 4.83
CA LEU A 21 1.49 -7.12 4.74
C LEU A 21 1.69 -8.36 3.87
N GLY A 22 2.35 -8.21 2.71
CA GLY A 22 2.66 -9.33 1.83
C GLY A 22 3.61 -10.34 2.50
N LEU A 23 4.71 -9.85 3.09
CA LEU A 23 5.69 -10.70 3.78
C LEU A 23 5.09 -11.41 5.00
N TYR A 24 4.32 -10.69 5.83
CA TYR A 24 3.67 -11.27 7.01
C TYR A 24 2.78 -12.45 6.64
N ARG A 25 1.95 -12.29 5.60
CA ARG A 25 1.05 -13.36 5.12
C ARG A 25 1.82 -14.55 4.54
N LEU A 26 2.88 -14.30 3.78
CA LEU A 26 3.74 -15.35 3.22
C LEU A 26 4.48 -16.14 4.31
N LEU A 27 5.05 -15.45 5.30
CA LEU A 27 5.73 -16.10 6.43
C LEU A 27 4.75 -16.88 7.31
N SER A 28 3.53 -16.38 7.48
CA SER A 28 2.48 -17.11 8.22
C SER A 28 2.11 -18.41 7.52
N ALA A 29 1.95 -18.37 6.19
CA ALA A 29 1.69 -19.57 5.40
C ALA A 29 2.86 -20.56 5.43
N TRP A 30 4.09 -20.06 5.37
CA TRP A 30 5.30 -20.87 5.55
C TRP A 30 5.33 -21.55 6.93
N GLY A 31 4.85 -20.86 7.96
CA GLY A 31 4.69 -21.38 9.32
C GLY A 31 3.52 -22.36 9.50
N GLY A 32 2.79 -22.71 8.44
CA GLY A 32 1.74 -23.72 8.48
C GLY A 32 0.31 -23.17 8.61
N VAL A 33 0.10 -21.85 8.54
CA VAL A 33 -1.25 -21.28 8.50
C VAL A 33 -1.93 -21.69 7.18
N PRO A 34 -3.08 -22.40 7.22
CA PRO A 34 -3.80 -22.78 6.00
C PRO A 34 -4.20 -21.54 5.22
N THR A 35 -3.59 -21.38 4.04
CA THR A 35 -3.75 -20.17 3.23
C THR A 35 -4.11 -20.57 1.80
N PRO A 36 -5.22 -20.07 1.23
CA PRO A 36 -5.59 -20.38 -0.15
C PRO A 36 -4.50 -19.95 -1.14
N PRO A 37 -4.26 -20.71 -2.23
CA PRO A 37 -3.26 -20.35 -3.24
C PRO A 37 -3.46 -18.95 -3.84
N ALA A 38 -4.71 -18.51 -3.99
CA ALA A 38 -5.04 -17.17 -4.47
C ALA A 38 -4.52 -16.07 -3.52
N THR A 39 -4.65 -16.27 -2.20
CA THR A 39 -4.14 -15.34 -1.19
C THR A 39 -2.62 -15.29 -1.21
N LEU A 40 -1.94 -16.42 -1.43
CA LEU A 40 -0.48 -16.47 -1.57
C LEU A 40 0.00 -15.68 -2.79
N GLY A 41 -0.64 -15.89 -3.94
CA GLY A 41 -0.33 -15.17 -5.17
C GLY A 41 -0.54 -13.66 -5.00
N PHE A 42 -1.63 -13.26 -4.35
CA PHE A 42 -1.91 -11.87 -4.03
C PHE A 42 -0.84 -11.27 -3.11
N SER A 43 -0.49 -11.94 -2.02
CA SER A 43 0.52 -11.47 -1.07
C SER A 43 1.93 -11.39 -1.66
N ALA A 44 2.29 -12.33 -2.56
CA ALA A 44 3.52 -12.23 -3.34
C ALA A 44 3.49 -11.00 -4.27
N GLY A 45 2.37 -10.75 -4.93
CA GLY A 45 2.15 -9.57 -5.77
C GLY A 45 2.30 -8.26 -5.00
N GLU A 46 1.70 -8.16 -3.81
CA GLU A 46 1.84 -7.00 -2.92
C GLU A 46 3.29 -6.78 -2.49
N LEU A 47 3.99 -7.84 -2.08
CA LEU A 47 5.39 -7.75 -1.69
C LEU A 47 6.25 -7.23 -2.85
N VAL A 48 6.10 -7.82 -4.04
CA VAL A 48 6.82 -7.36 -5.24
C VAL A 48 6.49 -5.91 -5.55
N LEU A 49 5.22 -5.53 -5.53
CA LEU A 49 4.79 -4.15 -5.79
C LEU A 49 5.42 -3.16 -4.81
N GLY A 50 5.44 -3.49 -3.52
CA GLY A 50 6.10 -2.69 -2.49
C GLY A 50 7.58 -2.51 -2.75
N LEU A 51 8.31 -3.58 -3.12
CA LEU A 51 9.72 -3.51 -3.47
C LEU A 51 10.00 -2.65 -4.72
N LEU A 52 9.12 -2.73 -5.73
CA LEU A 52 9.22 -1.88 -6.92
C LEU A 52 9.01 -0.40 -6.59
N ILE A 53 8.07 -0.08 -5.69
CA ILE A 53 7.87 1.29 -5.21
C ILE A 53 9.10 1.74 -4.42
N ALA A 54 9.58 0.94 -3.46
CA ALA A 54 10.73 1.28 -2.62
C ALA A 54 12.01 1.55 -3.44
N SER A 55 12.26 0.76 -4.49
CA SER A 55 13.38 0.96 -5.42
C SER A 55 13.19 2.14 -6.38
N GLY A 56 11.95 2.60 -6.57
CA GLY A 56 11.62 3.66 -7.54
C GLY A 56 11.44 3.18 -8.97
N TRP A 57 11.36 1.87 -9.18
CA TRP A 57 11.20 1.30 -10.51
C TRP A 57 9.82 1.61 -11.08
N LYS A 58 9.80 2.25 -12.26
CA LYS A 58 8.58 2.71 -12.95
C LYS A 58 7.58 3.38 -11.98
N LEU A 59 8.11 4.21 -11.07
CA LEU A 59 7.42 4.69 -9.86
C LEU A 59 6.02 5.26 -10.13
N ARG A 60 5.83 5.96 -11.25
CA ARG A 60 4.51 6.47 -11.64
C ARG A 60 3.47 5.35 -11.74
N TRP A 61 3.79 4.28 -12.45
CA TRP A 61 2.86 3.19 -12.71
C TRP A 61 2.68 2.29 -11.49
N THR A 62 3.76 1.96 -10.80
CA THR A 62 3.70 1.13 -9.60
C THR A 62 2.93 1.81 -8.48
N ALA A 63 3.07 3.13 -8.31
CA ALA A 63 2.28 3.90 -7.35
C ALA A 63 0.79 3.98 -7.73
N LEU A 64 0.45 4.13 -9.01
CA LEU A 64 -0.96 4.11 -9.46
C LEU A 64 -1.63 2.76 -9.23
N ILE A 65 -0.93 1.66 -9.55
CA ILE A 65 -1.42 0.30 -9.29
C ILE A 65 -1.63 0.10 -7.79
N ALA A 66 -0.66 0.51 -6.97
CA ALA A 66 -0.77 0.44 -5.52
C ALA A 66 -1.93 1.27 -4.95
N ALA A 67 -2.16 2.47 -5.48
CA ALA A 67 -3.27 3.32 -5.07
C ALA A 67 -4.62 2.65 -5.38
N LEU A 68 -4.76 2.05 -6.56
CA LEU A 68 -5.98 1.33 -6.93
C LEU A 68 -6.19 0.08 -6.06
N LEU A 69 -5.15 -0.72 -5.86
CA LEU A 69 -5.21 -1.91 -5.01
C LEU A 69 -5.59 -1.55 -3.56
N MET A 70 -4.97 -0.51 -3.00
CA MET A 70 -5.26 -0.02 -1.65
C MET A 70 -6.70 0.52 -1.54
N LEU A 71 -7.22 1.14 -2.60
CA LEU A 71 -8.61 1.60 -2.62
C LEU A 71 -9.59 0.43 -2.58
N VAL A 72 -9.34 -0.60 -3.39
CA VAL A 72 -10.15 -1.82 -3.39
C VAL A 72 -10.08 -2.52 -2.04
N ASP A 73 -8.87 -2.67 -1.46
CA ASP A 73 -8.70 -3.25 -0.13
C ASP A 73 -9.44 -2.46 0.95
N ALA A 74 -9.30 -1.13 0.98
CA ALA A 74 -10.01 -0.29 1.94
C ALA A 74 -11.54 -0.45 1.86
N LEU A 75 -12.08 -0.53 0.65
CA LEU A 75 -13.52 -0.68 0.43
C LEU A 75 -14.05 -2.04 0.89
N LEU A 76 -13.27 -3.11 0.71
CA LEU A 76 -13.67 -4.47 1.06
C LEU A 76 -13.42 -4.80 2.53
N SER A 77 -12.28 -4.36 3.07
CA SER A 77 -11.80 -4.73 4.40
C SER A 77 -12.38 -3.85 5.52
N HIS A 78 -12.86 -2.64 5.20
CA HIS A 78 -13.33 -1.66 6.20
C HIS A 78 -14.71 -1.07 5.86
N PRO A 79 -15.78 -1.88 5.79
CA PRO A 79 -17.13 -1.42 5.44
C PRO A 79 -17.83 -0.68 6.59
N PHE A 80 -17.29 0.45 7.03
CA PHE A 80 -17.81 1.21 8.18
C PHE A 80 -19.27 1.69 7.99
N TRP A 81 -19.73 1.82 6.74
CA TRP A 81 -21.10 2.22 6.40
C TRP A 81 -22.16 1.18 6.75
N SER A 82 -21.80 -0.09 6.91
CA SER A 82 -22.71 -1.16 7.32
C SER A 82 -22.66 -1.47 8.82
N LEU A 83 -21.93 -0.69 9.61
CA LEU A 83 -21.68 -0.94 11.04
C LEU A 83 -22.29 0.17 11.92
N ALA A 84 -22.37 -0.09 13.22
CA ALA A 84 -22.89 0.84 14.22
C ALA A 84 -22.02 0.88 15.49
N GLY A 85 -22.21 1.91 16.31
CA GLY A 85 -21.53 2.04 17.60
C GLY A 85 -20.01 2.15 17.48
N ALA A 86 -19.29 1.54 18.44
CA ALA A 86 -17.83 1.60 18.51
C ALA A 86 -17.13 0.95 17.29
N GLU A 87 -17.70 -0.12 16.77
CA GLU A 87 -17.22 -0.82 15.56
C GLU A 87 -17.16 0.10 14.34
N ARG A 88 -18.21 0.92 14.14
CA ARG A 88 -18.25 1.89 13.04
C ARG A 88 -17.10 2.89 13.13
N SER A 89 -16.84 3.43 14.32
CA SER A 89 -15.78 4.40 14.54
C SER A 89 -14.39 3.81 14.30
N ALA A 90 -14.15 2.57 14.76
CA ALA A 90 -12.89 1.87 14.54
C ALA A 90 -12.64 1.61 13.04
N GLN A 91 -13.64 1.06 12.33
CA GLN A 91 -13.51 0.76 10.90
C GLN A 91 -13.39 2.03 10.05
N LEU A 92 -14.07 3.13 10.42
CA LEU A 92 -13.89 4.43 9.78
C LEU A 92 -12.45 4.91 9.90
N LEU A 93 -11.83 4.76 11.07
CA LEU A 93 -10.43 5.14 11.26
C LEU A 93 -9.49 4.32 10.38
N HIS A 94 -9.68 3.00 10.29
CA HIS A 94 -8.91 2.14 9.39
C HIS A 94 -9.07 2.55 7.92
N PHE A 95 -10.31 2.75 7.48
CA PHE A 95 -10.61 3.22 6.14
C PHE A 95 -9.91 4.56 5.84
N MET A 96 -10.02 5.55 6.73
CA MET A 96 -9.42 6.87 6.51
C MET A 96 -7.89 6.87 6.50
N LYS A 97 -7.25 5.96 7.25
CA LYS A 97 -5.79 5.75 7.14
C LYS A 97 -5.39 5.26 5.74
N ASN A 98 -6.17 4.34 5.17
CA ASN A 98 -5.92 3.84 3.81
C ASN A 98 -6.19 4.93 2.76
N ILE A 99 -7.23 5.74 2.91
CA ILE A 99 -7.49 6.89 2.03
C ILE A 99 -6.33 7.90 2.06
N GLY A 100 -5.79 8.20 3.25
CA GLY A 100 -4.60 9.03 3.38
C GLY A 100 -3.38 8.46 2.64
N LEU A 101 -3.15 7.15 2.76
CA LEU A 101 -2.07 6.45 2.04
C LEU A 101 -2.28 6.50 0.52
N ILE A 102 -3.51 6.30 0.03
CA ILE A 102 -3.87 6.44 -1.39
C ILE A 102 -3.52 7.83 -1.90
N GLY A 103 -3.86 8.89 -1.15
CA GLY A 103 -3.47 10.25 -1.49
C GLY A 103 -1.95 10.41 -1.61
N GLY A 104 -1.18 9.82 -0.69
CA GLY A 104 0.28 9.79 -0.75
C GLY A 104 0.82 9.08 -2.01
N LEU A 105 0.24 7.92 -2.36
CA LEU A 105 0.62 7.16 -3.56
C LEU A 105 0.29 7.92 -4.85
N LEU A 106 -0.84 8.63 -4.92
CA LEU A 106 -1.19 9.48 -6.05
C LEU A 106 -0.23 10.67 -6.21
N LEU A 107 0.15 11.31 -5.10
CA LEU A 107 1.19 12.35 -5.10
C LEU A 107 2.53 11.80 -5.58
N LEU A 108 2.92 10.61 -5.12
CA LEU A 108 4.14 9.93 -5.54
C LEU A 108 4.12 9.65 -7.06
N ALA A 109 2.98 9.21 -7.60
CA ALA A 109 2.81 8.99 -9.03
C ALA A 109 2.89 10.29 -9.86
N ALA A 110 2.35 11.38 -9.33
CA ALA A 110 2.40 12.69 -9.99
C ALA A 110 3.84 13.21 -10.09
N HIS A 111 4.63 13.11 -9.02
CA HIS A 111 6.01 13.59 -8.96
C HIS A 111 6.99 12.71 -9.77
N ALA A 112 6.72 11.41 -9.90
CA ALA A 112 7.55 10.50 -10.67
C ALA A 112 7.64 10.83 -12.18
N GLY A 113 6.69 11.59 -12.72
CA GLY A 113 6.63 11.95 -14.14
C GLY A 113 7.38 13.24 -14.52
N HIS A 114 7.98 13.96 -13.56
CA HIS A 114 8.72 15.19 -13.85
C HIS A 114 10.22 14.92 -13.86
N PRO A 115 10.92 15.10 -15.01
CA PRO A 115 12.37 15.16 -14.99
C PRO A 115 12.82 16.32 -14.08
N PRO A 116 13.93 16.19 -13.33
CA PRO A 116 14.45 17.31 -12.55
C PRO A 116 14.74 18.47 -13.50
N ARG A 117 14.08 19.61 -13.27
CA ARG A 117 14.43 20.87 -13.96
C ARG A 117 15.85 21.21 -13.55
N ARG A 118 16.77 21.16 -14.52
CA ARG A 118 18.15 21.64 -14.38
C ARG A 118 18.16 23.15 -14.30
#